data_AF-G9XTF8-F1
#
_entry.id   AF-G9XTF8-F1
#
_cell.length_a   1.000
_cell.length_b   1.000
_cell.length_c   1.000
_cell.angle_alpha   90.00
_cell.angle_beta   90.00
_cell.angle_gamma   90.00
#
_symmetry.space_group_name_H-M   'P 1'
#
loop_
_entity.id
_entity.type
_entity.pdbx_description
1 polymer ?
#
loop_
_entity_poly.entity_id
_entity_poly.type
_entity_poly.pdbx_seq_one_letter_code
_entity_poly.pdbx_strand_id
1 'polypeptide(L)'
;MSFLILSAYKCIKFRCKKGGLRVQEYIRKRVLDIGNYIMESSATVRQTADIFGVSKSTVHKDVTERLPLINEKLAMEVKQILESNKAERHIRGGEATRKKYQES
;
A
#
# COMPACT_ATOMS: atom_id res chain seq x y z
N MET A 1 -11.64 15.50 -12.77
CA MET A 1 -12.12 14.91 -11.49
C MET A 1 -11.12 13.96 -10.82
N SER A 2 -9.92 13.69 -11.36
CA SER A 2 -8.92 12.80 -10.73
C SER A 2 -7.72 13.50 -10.07
N PHE A 3 -7.64 14.84 -10.10
CA PHE A 3 -6.47 15.59 -9.60
C PHE A 3 -6.53 15.97 -8.11
N LEU A 4 -7.68 15.83 -7.44
CA LEU A 4 -7.82 16.20 -6.02
C LEU A 4 -7.38 15.10 -5.05
N ILE A 5 -7.32 13.84 -5.50
CA ILE A 5 -7.04 12.69 -4.63
C ILE A 5 -5.53 12.57 -4.33
N LEU A 6 -4.66 12.90 -5.29
CA LEU A 6 -3.20 12.86 -5.11
C LEU A 6 -2.66 13.99 -4.21
N SER A 7 -3.36 15.14 -4.15
CA SER A 7 -2.96 16.24 -3.26
C SER A 7 -3.38 15.99 -1.79
N ALA A 8 -4.36 15.12 -1.55
CA ALA A 8 -4.85 14.83 -0.20
C ALA A 8 -3.89 13.91 0.58
N TYR A 9 -3.34 12.87 -0.04
CA TYR A 9 -2.45 11.92 0.67
C TYR A 9 -1.03 12.45 0.92
N LYS A 10 -0.58 13.45 0.13
CA LYS A 10 0.66 14.18 0.44
C LYS A 10 0.49 15.15 1.63
N CYS A 11 -0.77 15.46 2.00
CA CYS A 11 -1.14 16.39 3.07
C CYS A 11 -1.48 15.69 4.41
N ILE A 12 -1.58 14.35 4.45
CA ILE A 12 -1.82 13.60 5.71
C ILE A 12 -0.50 13.24 6.43
N LYS A 13 0.63 13.85 6.05
CA LYS A 13 1.80 13.91 6.93
C LYS A 13 1.60 15.12 7.86
N PHE A 14 1.62 14.88 9.17
CA PHE A 14 1.46 15.86 10.28
C PHE A 14 0.03 16.15 10.77
N ARG A 15 -0.61 15.17 11.41
CA ARG A 15 -1.24 15.46 12.71
C ARG A 15 -0.55 14.66 13.81
N CYS A 16 0.53 15.24 14.31
CA CYS A 16 1.11 14.91 15.61
C CYS A 16 0.05 15.19 16.68
N LYS A 17 -0.64 14.16 17.18
CA LYS A 17 -1.28 14.23 18.50
C LYS A 17 -0.57 13.28 19.46
N LYS A 18 -0.20 13.89 20.58
CA LYS A 18 0.60 13.40 21.70
C LYS A 18 0.10 12.07 22.25
N GLY A 19 1.05 11.22 22.61
CA GLY A 19 0.83 10.00 23.37
C GLY A 19 2.13 9.24 23.44
N GLY A 20 2.91 9.44 24.51
CA GLY A 20 4.07 8.61 24.76
C GLY A 20 3.58 7.21 25.11
N LEU A 21 3.77 6.23 24.23
CA LEU A 21 3.89 4.82 24.56
C LEU A 21 4.35 4.03 23.32
N ARG A 22 5.46 3.30 23.49
CA ARG A 22 5.84 2.00 22.91
C ARG A 22 5.75 1.80 21.39
N VAL A 23 6.85 1.25 20.85
CA VAL A 23 7.07 0.66 19.52
C VAL A 23 5.82 0.03 18.83
N GLN A 24 4.91 -0.55 19.60
CA GLN A 24 3.69 -1.17 19.07
C GLN A 24 2.72 -0.18 18.41
N GLU A 25 2.63 1.08 18.88
CA GLU A 25 1.66 2.03 18.33
C GLU A 25 2.08 2.59 16.97
N TYR A 26 3.38 2.80 16.73
CA TYR A 26 3.85 3.23 15.41
C TYR A 26 3.60 2.16 14.35
N ILE A 27 3.73 0.87 14.71
CA ILE A 27 3.45 -0.25 13.80
C ILE A 27 1.97 -0.27 13.47
N ARG A 28 1.11 -0.14 14.49
CA ARG A 28 -0.34 -0.16 14.30
C ARG A 28 -0.81 0.97 13.37
N LYS A 29 -0.33 2.20 13.58
CA LYS A 29 -0.65 3.35 12.72
C LYS A 29 -0.16 3.12 11.29
N ARG A 30 1.09 2.68 11.11
CA ARG A 30 1.64 2.37 9.78
C ARG A 30 0.81 1.32 9.04
N VAL A 31 0.43 0.24 9.70
CA VAL A 31 -0.35 -0.85 9.08
C VAL A 31 -1.72 -0.33 8.61
N LEU A 32 -2.39 0.51 9.41
CA LEU A 32 -3.65 1.14 9.03
C LEU A 32 -3.48 2.10 7.85
N ASP A 33 -2.45 2.95 7.88
CA ASP A 33 -2.17 3.91 6.80
C ASP A 33 -1.89 3.18 5.48
N ILE A 34 -1.12 2.09 5.53
CA ILE A 34 -0.84 1.23 4.36
C ILE A 34 -2.12 0.59 3.83
N GLY A 35 -2.96 0.05 4.71
CA GLY A 35 -4.22 -0.59 4.31
C GLY A 35 -5.16 0.39 3.61
N ASN A 36 -5.37 1.57 4.21
CA ASN A 36 -6.19 2.63 3.62
C ASN A 36 -5.62 3.12 2.28
N TYR A 37 -4.30 3.29 2.20
CA TYR A 37 -3.67 3.70 0.95
C TYR A 37 -3.90 2.69 -0.18
N ILE A 38 -3.74 1.39 0.09
CA ILE A 38 -4.00 0.35 -0.93
C ILE A 38 -5.48 0.34 -1.33
N MET A 39 -6.39 0.54 -0.38
CA MET A 39 -7.83 0.64 -0.66
C MET A 39 -8.18 1.80 -1.57
N GLU A 40 -7.62 2.98 -1.33
CA GLU A 40 -7.97 4.20 -2.07
C GLU A 40 -7.28 4.28 -3.43
N SER A 41 -6.05 3.77 -3.53
CA SER A 41 -5.23 3.89 -4.75
C SER A 41 -5.18 2.61 -5.59
N SER A 42 -5.69 1.48 -5.08
CA SER A 42 -5.53 0.15 -5.67
C SER A 42 -4.06 -0.20 -6.01
N ALA A 43 -3.12 0.41 -5.29
CA ALA A 43 -1.70 0.32 -5.58
C ALA A 43 -1.11 -1.07 -5.29
N THR A 44 -0.05 -1.40 -6.02
CA THR A 44 0.71 -2.63 -5.79
C THR A 44 1.59 -2.54 -4.55
N VAL A 45 1.92 -3.70 -3.96
CA VAL A 45 2.84 -3.80 -2.79
C VAL A 45 4.17 -3.08 -3.04
N ARG A 46 4.69 -3.07 -4.28
CA ARG A 46 5.94 -2.36 -4.62
C ARG A 46 5.77 -0.84 -4.54
N GLN A 47 4.71 -0.30 -5.16
CA GLN A 47 4.44 1.14 -5.12
C GLN A 47 4.23 1.63 -3.69
N THR A 48 3.47 0.87 -2.90
CA THR A 48 3.27 1.17 -1.47
C THR A 48 4.59 1.12 -0.70
N ALA A 49 5.43 0.11 -0.95
CA ALA A 49 6.76 0.02 -0.34
C ALA A 49 7.63 1.25 -0.62
N ASP A 50 7.66 1.72 -1.87
CA ASP A 50 8.44 2.90 -2.28
C ASP A 50 7.93 4.19 -1.63
N ILE A 51 6.62 4.36 -1.48
CA ILE A 51 5.99 5.56 -0.88
C ILE A 51 6.22 5.61 0.63
N PHE A 52 6.04 4.48 1.32
CA PHE A 52 6.18 4.41 2.77
C PHE A 52 7.65 4.19 3.22
N GLY A 53 8.59 4.02 2.28
CA GLY A 53 10.01 3.85 2.57
C GLY A 53 10.32 2.56 3.32
N VAL A 54 9.58 1.48 3.03
CA VAL A 54 9.71 0.18 3.69
C VAL A 54 9.94 -0.92 2.66
N SER A 55 10.48 -2.06 3.07
CA SER A 55 10.69 -3.17 2.13
C SER A 55 9.36 -3.82 1.72
N LYS A 56 9.29 -4.37 0.49
CA LYS A 56 8.13 -5.13 0.01
C LYS A 56 7.70 -6.24 0.98
N SER A 57 8.67 -6.91 1.60
CA SER A 57 8.42 -8.02 2.52
C SER A 57 7.85 -7.52 3.86
N THR A 58 8.27 -6.32 4.29
CA THR A 58 7.70 -5.66 5.47
C THR A 58 6.24 -5.27 5.22
N VAL A 59 5.93 -4.69 4.06
CA VAL A 59 4.54 -4.34 3.68
C VAL A 59 3.67 -5.59 3.61
N HIS A 60 4.17 -6.66 2.99
CA HIS A 60 3.42 -7.90 2.90
C HIS A 60 3.10 -8.47 4.29
N LYS A 61 4.11 -8.61 5.18
CA LYS A 61 3.88 -9.08 6.56
C LYS A 61 2.90 -8.19 7.32
N ASP A 62 3.03 -6.88 7.17
CA ASP A 62 2.13 -5.90 7.81
C ASP A 62 0.68 -6.08 7.35
N VAL A 63 0.45 -6.29 6.06
CA VAL A 63 -0.90 -6.44 5.49
C VAL A 63 -1.49 -7.84 5.72
N THR A 64 -0.69 -8.90 5.63
CA THR A 64 -1.21 -10.27 5.74
C THR A 64 -1.28 -10.78 7.18
N GLU A 65 -0.34 -10.40 8.04
CA GLU A 65 -0.27 -10.90 9.42
C GLU A 65 -0.84 -9.89 10.42
N ARG A 66 -0.59 -8.58 10.23
CA ARG A 66 -0.91 -7.56 11.26
C ARG A 66 -2.23 -6.85 11.03
N LEU A 67 -2.57 -6.53 9.78
CA LEU A 67 -3.81 -5.86 9.42
C LEU A 67 -5.08 -6.64 9.85
N PRO A 68 -5.20 -7.97 9.66
CA PRO A 68 -6.40 -8.69 10.11
C PRO A 68 -6.58 -8.64 11.63
N LEU A 69 -5.49 -8.60 12.41
CA LEU A 69 -5.55 -8.46 13.87
C LEU A 69 -6.06 -7.08 14.33
N ILE A 70 -6.00 -6.08 13.45
CA ILE A 70 -6.41 -4.70 13.74
C ILE A 70 -7.80 -4.45 13.18
N ASN A 71 -8.02 -4.79 11.90
CA ASN A 71 -9.26 -4.61 11.17
C ASN A 71 -9.40 -5.65 10.06
N GLU A 72 -10.21 -6.68 10.32
CA GLU A 72 -10.48 -7.77 9.38
C GLU A 72 -11.15 -7.31 8.09
N LYS A 73 -12.07 -6.32 8.15
CA LYS A 73 -12.79 -5.84 6.97
C LYS A 73 -11.84 -5.20 5.96
N LEU A 74 -11.00 -4.28 6.44
CA LEU A 74 -9.95 -3.66 5.61
C LEU A 74 -8.99 -4.71 5.05
N ALA A 75 -8.60 -5.72 5.85
CA ALA A 75 -7.71 -6.77 5.38
C ALA A 75 -8.32 -7.59 4.24
N MET A 76 -9.62 -7.89 4.28
CA MET A 76 -10.31 -8.60 3.20
C MET A 76 -10.35 -7.81 1.91
N GLU A 77 -10.70 -6.53 1.98
CA GLU A 77 -10.78 -5.67 0.79
C GLU A 77 -9.39 -5.45 0.16
N VAL A 78 -8.37 -5.17 0.99
CA VAL A 78 -6.98 -5.07 0.52
C VAL A 78 -6.53 -6.38 -0.12
N LYS A 79 -6.88 -7.53 0.46
CA LYS A 79 -6.56 -8.84 -0.11
C LYS A 79 -7.20 -9.03 -1.49
N GLN A 80 -8.45 -8.62 -1.69
CA GLN A 80 -9.09 -8.67 -3.01
C GLN A 80 -8.33 -7.84 -4.05
N ILE A 81 -7.95 -6.61 -3.71
CA ILE A 81 -7.15 -5.73 -4.58
C ILE A 81 -5.79 -6.37 -4.93
N LEU A 82 -5.15 -7.01 -3.97
CA LEU A 82 -3.87 -7.70 -4.20
C LEU A 82 -4.02 -8.91 -5.12
N GLU A 83 -5.10 -9.67 -5.01
CA GLU A 83 -5.38 -10.80 -5.90
C GLU A 83 -5.70 -10.31 -7.33
N SER A 84 -6.48 -9.24 -7.49
CA SER A 84 -6.71 -8.61 -8.80
C SER A 84 -5.39 -8.17 -9.44
N ASN A 85 -4.53 -7.51 -8.68
CA ASN A 85 -3.20 -7.11 -9.15
C ASN A 85 -2.30 -8.30 -9.53
N LYS A 86 -2.46 -9.45 -8.87
CA LYS A 86 -1.72 -10.66 -9.17
C LYS A 86 -2.22 -11.32 -10.47
N ALA A 87 -3.52 -11.33 -10.71
CA ALA A 87 -4.11 -11.80 -11.97
C ALA A 87 -3.64 -10.96 -13.16
N GLU A 88 -3.58 -9.63 -13.00
CA GLU A 88 -3.14 -8.70 -14.05
C GLU A 88 -1.63 -8.70 -14.31
N ARG A 89 -0.83 -9.35 -13.46
CA ARG A 89 0.64 -9.33 -13.55
C ARG A 89 1.15 -9.77 -14.91
N HIS A 90 0.51 -10.76 -15.53
CA HIS A 90 0.93 -11.27 -16.83
C HIS A 90 0.77 -10.24 -17.95
N ILE A 91 -0.28 -9.42 -17.89
CA ILE A 91 -0.53 -8.33 -18.83
C ILE A 91 0.57 -7.27 -18.69
N ARG A 92 0.86 -6.83 -17.46
CA ARG A 92 1.92 -5.86 -17.17
C ARG A 92 3.31 -6.38 -17.53
N GLY A 93 3.55 -7.69 -17.39
CA GLY A 93 4.80 -8.34 -17.78
C GLY A 93 5.06 -8.29 -19.29
N GLY A 94 4.03 -8.54 -20.11
CA GLY A 94 4.12 -8.43 -21.57
C GLY A 94 4.44 -7.01 -22.03
N GLU A 95 3.81 -6.00 -21.42
CA GLU A 95 4.10 -4.58 -21.69
C GLU A 95 5.52 -4.19 -21.29
N ALA A 96 6.04 -4.69 -20.16
CA ALA A 96 7.39 -4.40 -19.72
C ALA A 96 8.44 -4.90 -20.72
N THR A 97 8.24 -6.10 -21.28
CA THR A 97 9.09 -6.64 -22.34
C THR A 97 9.00 -5.75 -23.58
N ARG A 98 7.79 -5.41 -24.04
CA ARG A 98 7.60 -4.58 -25.23
C ARG A 98 8.31 -3.22 -25.10
N LYS A 99 8.19 -2.55 -23.95
CA LYS A 99 8.87 -1.27 -23.69
C LYS A 99 10.40 -1.40 -23.74
N LYS A 100 10.96 -2.45 -23.12
CA LYS A 100 12.40 -2.69 -23.14
C LYS A 100 12.98 -2.77 -24.56
N TYR A 101 12.28 -3.44 -25.47
CA TYR A 101 12.71 -3.59 -26.87
C TYR A 101 12.36 -2.39 -27.77
N GLN A 102 11.46 -1.49 -27.34
CA GLN A 102 11.17 -0.24 -28.06
C GLN A 102 12.11 0.92 -27.64
N GLU A 103 12.66 0.86 -26.43
CA GLU A 103 13.63 1.83 -25.90
C GLU A 103 15.09 1.45 -26.20
N SER A 104 15.33 0.26 -26.77
CA SER A 104 16.64 -0.21 -27.27
C SER A 104 16.73 -0.01 -28.79
#